data_AF-X0XFQ6-F1
#
_entry.id   AF-X0XFQ6-F1
#
_cell.length_a   1.000
_cell.length_b   1.000
_cell.length_c   1.000
_cell.angle_alpha   90.00
_cell.angle_beta   90.00
_cell.angle_gamma   90.00
#
_symmetry.space_group_name_H-M   'P 1'
#
loop_
_entity.id
_entity.type
_entity.pdbx_description
1 polymer ?
#
loop_
_entity_poly.entity_id
_entity_poly.type
_entity_poly.pdbx_seq_one_letter_code
_entity_poly.pdbx_strand_id
1 'polypeptide(L)' 'MVAIANEKGGVGKSTTAVNIAAGLSLKLRHNRKIPGRVLLIDLDPQINALMSIEYGEHSTGSGAYI' A
#
# COMPACT_ATOMS: atom_id res chain seq x y z
N MET A 1 5.61 10.46 5.25
CA MET A 1 6.14 9.39 4.36
C MET A 1 6.73 8.32 5.25
N VAL A 2 6.39 7.04 5.01
CA VAL A 2 6.93 5.88 5.75
C VAL A 2 7.63 4.99 4.73
N ALA A 3 8.89 4.62 5.01
CA ALA A 3 9.67 3.73 4.16
C ALA A 3 9.96 2.42 4.90
N ILE A 4 9.71 1.29 4.23
CA ILE A 4 10.01 -0.04 4.76
C ILE A 4 11.24 -0.57 4.02
N ALA A 5 12.40 -0.51 4.67
CA ALA A 5 13.68 -0.88 4.09
C ALA A 5 14.45 -1.85 4.98
N ASN A 6 15.15 -2.79 4.35
CA ASN A 6 16.05 -3.77 4.96
C ASN A 6 16.90 -4.39 3.84
N GLU A 7 18.22 -4.49 4.06
CA GLU A 7 19.18 -5.09 3.12
C GLU A 7 18.94 -6.59 2.93
N LYS A 8 18.44 -7.28 3.97
CA LYS A 8 18.16 -8.72 3.92
C LYS A 8 16.87 -9.02 3.14
N GLY A 9 16.97 -9.98 2.21
CA GLY A 9 15.82 -10.56 1.50
C GLY A 9 14.93 -11.42 2.40
N GLY A 10 13.65 -11.56 2.04
CA GLY A 10 12.72 -12.49 2.73
C GLY A 10 12.27 -12.08 4.14
N VAL A 11 12.56 -10.84 4.58
CA VAL A 11 12.19 -10.34 5.92
C VAL A 11 10.80 -9.70 5.99
N GLY A 12 9.99 -9.85 4.93
CA GLY A 12 8.61 -9.37 4.91
C GLY A 12 8.40 -7.89 4.58
N LYS A 13 9.40 -7.17 4.02
CA LYS A 13 9.28 -5.73 3.69
C LYS A 13 8.02 -5.38 2.89
N SER A 14 7.81 -6.03 1.75
CA SER A 14 6.67 -5.79 0.86
C SER A 14 5.36 -6.16 1.54
N THR A 15 5.33 -7.30 2.25
CA THR A 15 4.16 -7.75 3.04
C THR A 15 3.77 -6.75 4.11
N THR A 16 4.73 -6.19 4.83
CA THR A 16 4.49 -5.16 5.84
C THR A 16 4.00 -3.86 5.21
N ALA A 17 4.61 -3.41 4.11
CA ALA A 17 4.21 -2.19 3.41
C ALA A 17 2.75 -2.26 2.94
N VAL A 18 2.35 -3.38 2.34
CA VAL A 18 0.99 -3.62 1.83
C VAL A 18 -0.03 -3.65 2.96
N ASN A 19 0.24 -4.39 4.04
CA ASN A 19 -0.68 -4.49 5.17
C ASN A 19 -0.86 -3.15 5.90
N ILE A 20 0.22 -2.37 6.07
CA ILE A 20 0.14 -1.03 6.64
C ILE A 20 -0.69 -0.11 5.72
N ALA A 21 -0.45 -0.15 4.41
CA ALA A 21 -1.19 0.67 3.46
C ALA A 21 -2.70 0.36 3.46
N ALA A 22 -3.06 -0.93 3.48
CA ALA A 22 -4.46 -1.38 3.55
C ALA A 22 -5.13 -0.93 4.86
N GLY A 23 -4.49 -1.15 6.01
CA GLY A 23 -5.02 -0.75 7.31
C GLY A 23 -5.20 0.77 7.44
N LEU A 24 -4.24 1.56 6.93
CA LEU A 24 -4.34 3.02 6.88
C LEU A 24 -5.46 3.48 5.94
N SER A 25 -5.60 2.88 4.76
CA SER A 25 -6.66 3.21 3.80
C SER A 25 -8.04 3.02 4.42
N LEU A 26 -8.27 1.87 5.08
CA LEU A 26 -9.53 1.60 5.81
C LEU A 26 -9.79 2.59 6.94
N LYS A 27 -8.76 2.94 7.72
CA LYS A 27 -8.89 3.90 8.82
C LYS A 27 -9.22 5.31 8.32
N LEU A 28 -8.59 5.74 7.23
CA LEU A 28 -8.78 7.08 6.66
C LEU A 28 -10.14 7.21 5.95
N ARG A 29 -10.63 6.14 5.29
CA ARG A 29 -11.97 6.12 4.67
C ARG A 29 -13.10 6.35 5.68
N HIS A 30 -12.96 5.83 6.91
CA HIS A 30 -13.97 6.01 7.96
C HIS A 30 -13.87 7.36 8.70
N ASN A 31 -12.81 8.13 8.48
CA ASN A 31 -12.61 9.41 9.15
C ASN A 31 -13.23 10.57 8.34
N ARG A 32 -14.46 10.98 8.68
CA ARG A 32 -15.15 12.09 7.99
C ARG A 32 -14.53 13.47 8.23
N LYS A 33 -13.66 13.63 9.23
CA LYS A 33 -13.03 14.93 9.55
C LYS A 33 -11.77 15.18 8.73
N ILE A 34 -11.08 14.14 8.28
CA ILE A 34 -9.85 14.25 7.49
C ILE A 34 -9.95 13.23 6.35
N PRO A 35 -10.40 13.64 5.15
CA PRO A 35 -10.34 12.78 3.98
C PRO A 35 -8.86 12.49 3.67
N GLY A 36 -8.43 11.27 3.95
CA GLY A 36 -7.06 10.82 3.74
C GLY A 36 -6.95 9.81 2.62
N ARG A 37 -5.89 9.89 1.82
CA ARG A 37 -5.52 8.89 0.82
C ARG A 37 -4.19 8.26 1.21
N VAL A 38 -4.03 6.99 0.85
CA VAL A 38 -2.77 6.26 0.97
C VAL A 38 -2.21 6.03 -0.42
N LEU A 39 -0.91 6.28 -0.57
CA LEU A 39 -0.12 5.98 -1.76
C LEU A 39 0.95 4.96 -1.35
N LEU A 40 0.98 3.82 -2.04
CA LEU A 40 2.00 2.79 -1.87
C LEU A 40 2.89 2.82 -3.11
N ILE A 41 4.19 3.04 -2.91
CA ILE A 41 5.19 3.09 -3.98
C ILE A 41 6.07 1.85 -3.83
N ASP A 42 6.12 1.00 -4.84
CA ASP A 42 7.04 -0.14 -4.91
C ASP A 42 8.34 0.30 -5.60
N LEU A 43 9.45 0.20 -4.88
CA LEU A 43 10.80 0.52 -5.39
C LEU A 43 11.69 -0.73 -5.48
N ASP A 44 11.13 -1.91 -5.18
CA ASP A 44 11.84 -3.18 -5.31
C ASP A 44 11.69 -3.71 -6.74
N PRO A 45 12.79 -3.94 -7.49
CA PRO A 45 12.71 -4.47 -8.86
C PRO A 45 12.06 -5.86 -8.94
N GLN A 46 11.85 -6.55 -7.82
CA GLN A 46 11.13 -7.82 -7.75
C GLN A 46 9.59 -7.66 -7.75
N ILE A 47 9.07 -6.43 -7.56
CA ILE A 47 7.64 -6.09 -7.77
C ILE A 47 6.68 -6.86 -6.83
N ASN A 48 7.20 -7.34 -5.69
CA ASN A 48 6.41 -8.17 -4.75
C ASN A 48 5.25 -7.41 -4.11
N ALA A 49 5.33 -6.09 -3.92
CA ALA A 49 4.23 -5.33 -3.33
C ALA A 49 3.10 -5.13 -4.35
N LEU A 50 3.44 -4.84 -5.61
CA LEU A 50 2.46 -4.67 -6.67
C LEU A 50 1.69 -5.97 -6.96
N MET A 51 2.38 -7.11 -7.07
CA MET A 51 1.72 -8.40 -7.29
C MET A 51 0.70 -8.75 -6.18
N SER A 52 0.95 -8.28 -4.94
CA SER A 52 0.05 -8.55 -3.82
C SER A 52 -1.24 -7.73 -3.82
N ILE A 53 -1.32 -6.66 -4.63
CA ILE A 53 -2.50 -5.79 -4.73
C ILE A 53 -3.27 -5.98 -6.05
N GLU A 54 -2.80 -6.84 -6.95
CA GLU A 54 -3.41 -7.05 -8.26
C GLU A 54 -4.67 -7.92 -8.15
N TYR A 55 -5.85 -7.27 -8.12
CA TYR A 55 -7.16 -7.95 -8.24
C TYR A 55 -8.26 -7.01 -8.78
N GLY A 56 -8.75 -7.27 -10.00
CA GLY A 56 -10.06 -6.83 -10.53
C GLY A 56 -10.23 -5.36 -10.94
N GLU A 57 -11.13 -5.08 -11.90
CA GLU A 57 -11.38 -3.74 -12.46
C GLU A 57 -11.58 -2.65 -11.38
N HIS A 58 -10.70 -1.65 -11.39
CA HIS A 58 -10.82 -0.45 -10.58
C HIS A 58 -11.90 0.48 -11.18
N SER A 59 -13.10 0.43 -10.60
CA SER A 59 -13.99 1.59 -10.61
C SER A 59 -13.27 2.75 -9.91
N THR A 60 -13.15 3.87 -10.61
CA THR A 60 -12.47 5.10 -10.19
C THR A 60 -13.13 5.69 -8.93
N GLY A 61 -12.78 5.18 -7.75
CA GLY A 61 -13.39 5.52 -6.48
C GLY A 61 -12.42 5.31 -5.32
N SER A 62 -11.54 6.29 -5.14
CA SER A 62 -10.62 6.43 -3.99
C SER A 62 -9.61 5.29 -3.77
N GLY A 63 -8.37 5.54 -4.19
CA GLY A 63 -7.21 5.31 -3.31
C GLY A 63 -6.52 3.94 -3.35
N ALA A 64 -6.07 3.54 -4.53
CA ALA A 64 -4.75 2.94 -4.74
C ALA A 64 -4.29 3.43 -6.12
N TYR A 65 -3.69 4.62 -6.16
CA TYR A 65 -2.96 5.06 -7.34
C TYR A 65 -1.53 4.56 -7.16
N ILE A 66 -1.01 3.96 -8.23
CA ILE A 66 0.34 3.41 -8.36
C ILE A 66 1.35 4.56 -8.39
#